data_AF-A0A350ETX5-F1
#
_entry.id   AF-A0A350ETX5-F1
#
_cell.length_a   1.000
_cell.length_b   1.000
_cell.length_c   1.000
_cell.angle_alpha   90.00
_cell.angle_beta   90.00
_cell.angle_gamma   90.00
#
_symmetry.space_group_name_H-M   'P 1'
#
loop_
_entity.id
_entity.type
_entity.pdbx_description
1 polymer ?
#
loop_
_entity_poly.entity_id
_entity_poly.type
_entity_poly.pdbx_seq_one_letter_code
_entity_poly.pdbx_strand_id
1 'polypeptide(L)'
;MRAIDVFKDVSADAVKLERLGGLTNRNFRVDSPLGRHVLRIPGAGTSEYINRHNEAHAAKSAAKAGVNAEVVHFDEATGVMLCRYIDGGVTMNADRFKDLGSVRRSAVALKRVHEGAAPFLNRFELFQMIDEYLDILAKKNAPLPDGYHDVKREAEAVRAALDTDAQRACPWAGCPMIRALGCASKPV
;
A
#
# COMPACT_ATOMS: atom_id res chain seq x y z
N MET A 1 -5.26 9.63 -19.38
CA MET A 1 -6.03 10.68 -18.67
C MET A 1 -7.49 10.72 -19.09
N ARG A 2 -7.84 10.64 -20.38
CA ARG A 2 -9.24 10.63 -20.86
C ARG A 2 -10.11 9.48 -20.33
N ALA A 3 -9.49 8.38 -19.88
CA ALA A 3 -10.19 7.26 -19.24
C ALA A 3 -10.52 7.49 -17.75
N ILE A 4 -10.08 8.60 -17.15
CA ILE A 4 -10.43 9.01 -15.79
C ILE A 4 -11.40 10.17 -15.91
N ASP A 5 -12.65 9.97 -15.50
CA ASP A 5 -13.75 10.92 -15.71
C ASP A 5 -13.43 12.35 -15.24
N VAL A 6 -12.66 12.48 -14.17
CA VAL A 6 -12.23 13.77 -13.60
C VAL A 6 -11.44 14.61 -14.60
N PHE A 7 -10.68 13.99 -15.50
CA PHE A 7 -9.83 14.68 -16.48
C PHE A 7 -10.41 14.63 -17.91
N LYS A 8 -11.66 14.20 -18.10
CA LYS A 8 -12.23 14.02 -19.45
C LYS A 8 -12.25 15.31 -20.27
N ASP A 9 -12.51 16.44 -19.61
CA ASP A 9 -12.65 17.77 -20.21
C ASP A 9 -11.40 18.65 -20.03
N VAL A 10 -10.32 18.11 -19.46
CA VAL A 10 -9.08 18.86 -19.23
C VAL A 10 -8.17 18.71 -20.45
N SER A 11 -7.79 19.85 -21.04
CA SER A 11 -6.81 19.86 -22.14
C SER A 11 -5.47 19.26 -21.69
N ALA A 12 -4.87 18.44 -22.54
CA ALA A 12 -3.58 17.81 -22.26
C ALA A 12 -2.47 18.83 -22.00
N ASP A 13 -2.49 19.98 -22.69
CA ASP A 13 -1.51 21.05 -22.55
C ASP A 13 -1.60 21.77 -21.20
N ALA A 14 -2.75 21.65 -20.52
CA ALA A 14 -2.96 22.22 -19.19
C ALA A 14 -2.49 21.29 -18.07
N VAL A 15 -1.97 20.10 -18.38
CA VAL A 15 -1.53 19.11 -17.40
C VAL A 15 -0.01 18.98 -17.40
N LYS A 16 0.58 19.11 -16.21
CA LYS A 16 2.00 18.81 -15.98
C LYS A 16 2.12 17.52 -15.18
N LEU A 17 3.02 16.65 -15.63
CA LEU A 17 3.31 15.37 -14.97
C LEU A 17 4.72 15.37 -14.39
N GLU A 18 4.84 14.95 -13.14
CA GLU A 18 6.14 14.69 -12.50
C GLU A 18 6.18 13.26 -11.96
N ARG A 19 7.20 12.48 -12.34
CA ARG A 19 7.39 11.13 -11.80
C ARG A 19 7.77 11.19 -10.32
N LEU A 20 7.01 10.51 -9.48
CA LEU A 20 7.30 10.31 -8.06
C LEU A 20 7.99 8.96 -7.83
N GLY A 21 8.56 8.80 -6.64
CA GLY A 21 9.14 7.53 -6.20
C GLY A 21 8.11 6.41 -6.07
N GLY A 22 8.57 5.16 -6.07
CA GLY A 22 7.74 3.96 -5.93
C GLY A 22 8.53 2.73 -6.36
N LEU A 23 8.42 1.63 -5.61
CA LEU A 23 9.14 0.39 -5.93
C LEU A 23 8.40 -0.41 -7.00
N THR A 24 7.16 -0.80 -6.70
CA THR A 24 6.32 -1.65 -7.54
C THR A 24 5.35 -0.85 -8.40
N ASN A 25 4.91 0.31 -7.92
CA ASN A 25 3.94 1.16 -8.63
C ASN A 25 4.62 2.32 -9.34
N ARG A 26 4.07 2.72 -10.49
CA ARG A 26 4.46 3.96 -11.17
C ARG A 26 3.57 5.09 -10.67
N ASN A 27 4.14 5.97 -9.85
CA ASN A 27 3.44 7.11 -9.26
C ASN A 27 3.82 8.40 -10.00
N PHE A 28 2.83 9.24 -10.32
CA PHE A 28 3.02 10.52 -10.98
C PHE A 28 2.24 11.61 -10.26
N ARG A 29 2.87 12.74 -9.94
CA ARG A 29 2.14 13.96 -9.59
C ARG A 29 1.54 14.54 -10.87
N VAL A 30 0.29 14.95 -10.79
CA VAL A 30 -0.49 15.55 -11.86
C VAL A 30 -0.89 16.95 -11.39
N ASP A 31 -0.30 17.98 -11.99
CA ASP A 31 -0.64 19.37 -11.74
C ASP A 31 -1.60 19.84 -12.87
N SER A 32 -2.79 20.33 -12.52
CA SER A 32 -3.83 20.71 -13.47
C SER A 32 -4.69 21.87 -12.93
N PRO A 33 -5.59 22.48 -13.73
CA PRO A 33 -6.55 23.47 -13.25
C PRO A 33 -7.50 22.96 -12.16
N LEU A 34 -7.70 21.62 -12.08
CA LEU A 34 -8.52 20.98 -11.06
C LEU A 34 -7.77 20.77 -9.73
N GLY A 35 -6.51 21.21 -9.65
CA GLY A 35 -5.62 21.02 -8.51
C GLY A 35 -4.57 19.93 -8.74
N ARG A 36 -3.91 19.54 -7.64
CA ARG A 36 -2.78 18.62 -7.63
C ARG A 36 -3.18 17.24 -7.14
N HIS A 37 -2.86 16.24 -7.94
CA HIS A 37 -3.23 14.85 -7.71
C HIS A 37 -2.00 13.95 -7.83
N VAL A 38 -2.12 12.72 -7.33
CA VAL A 38 -1.17 11.65 -7.63
C VAL A 38 -1.88 10.50 -8.31
N LEU A 39 -1.39 10.18 -9.50
CA LEU A 39 -1.79 9.03 -10.29
C LEU A 39 -0.86 7.86 -9.96
N ARG A 40 -1.44 6.78 -9.43
CA ARG A 40 -0.76 5.52 -9.15
C ARG A 40 -1.21 4.47 -10.17
N ILE A 41 -0.24 3.96 -10.91
CA ILE A 41 -0.44 2.87 -11.87
C ILE A 41 0.22 1.61 -11.31
N PRO A 42 -0.53 0.51 -11.10
CA PRO A 42 0.03 -0.75 -10.63
C PRO A 42 1.18 -1.27 -11.50
N GLY A 43 2.14 -1.96 -10.87
CA GLY A 43 3.21 -2.67 -11.57
C GLY A 43 2.70 -3.92 -12.29
N ALA A 44 3.38 -4.30 -13.37
CA ALA A 44 3.09 -5.53 -14.10
C ALA A 44 3.24 -6.77 -13.19
N GLY A 45 2.39 -7.78 -13.39
CA GLY A 45 2.41 -9.03 -12.62
C GLY A 45 1.75 -8.97 -11.23
N THR A 46 1.35 -7.80 -10.74
CA THR A 46 0.76 -7.67 -9.39
C THR A 46 -0.71 -8.12 -9.31
N SER A 47 -1.35 -8.41 -10.43
CA SER A 47 -2.75 -8.86 -10.50
C SER A 47 -2.96 -10.30 -10.03
N GLU A 48 -1.92 -11.12 -10.00
CA GLU A 48 -2.02 -12.55 -9.65
C GLU A 48 -2.28 -12.79 -8.16
N TYR A 49 -2.00 -11.81 -7.29
CA TYR A 49 -2.08 -11.95 -5.84
C TYR A 49 -2.69 -10.73 -5.12
N ILE A 50 -3.07 -9.67 -5.85
CA ILE A 50 -3.72 -8.48 -5.26
C ILE A 50 -5.15 -8.33 -5.77
N ASN A 51 -6.11 -8.43 -4.85
CA ASN A 51 -7.51 -8.14 -5.12
C ASN A 51 -7.76 -6.62 -5.13
N ARG A 52 -8.14 -6.08 -6.29
CA ARG A 52 -8.34 -4.64 -6.50
C ARG A 52 -9.56 -4.07 -5.78
N HIS A 53 -10.63 -4.85 -5.63
CA HIS A 53 -11.79 -4.46 -4.85
C HIS A 53 -11.41 -4.28 -3.36
N ASN A 54 -10.61 -5.21 -2.82
CA ASN A 54 -10.10 -5.09 -1.45
C ASN A 54 -9.20 -3.86 -1.27
N GLU A 55 -8.32 -3.60 -2.23
CA GLU A 55 -7.44 -2.41 -2.23
C GLU A 55 -8.26 -1.11 -2.28
N ALA A 56 -9.28 -1.04 -3.15
CA ALA A 56 -10.17 0.11 -3.26
C ALA A 56 -10.93 0.38 -1.94
N HIS A 57 -11.50 -0.68 -1.35
CA HIS A 57 -12.21 -0.59 -0.07
C HIS A 57 -11.29 -0.12 1.06
N ALA A 58 -10.10 -0.75 1.19
CA ALA A 58 -9.13 -0.40 2.22
C ALA A 58 -8.64 1.05 2.06
N ALA A 59 -8.32 1.49 0.84
CA ALA A 59 -7.87 2.85 0.56
C ALA A 59 -8.93 3.90 0.90
N LYS A 60 -10.19 3.67 0.51
CA LYS A 60 -11.33 4.55 0.82
C LYS A 60 -11.62 4.58 2.33
N SER A 61 -11.56 3.42 2.99
CA SER A 61 -11.76 3.29 4.44
C SER A 61 -10.70 4.04 5.25
N ALA A 62 -9.42 3.88 4.89
CA ALA A 62 -8.32 4.61 5.52
C ALA A 62 -8.37 6.13 5.25
N ALA A 63 -8.90 6.55 4.10
CA ALA A 63 -9.09 7.96 3.79
C ALA A 63 -10.19 8.58 4.65
N LYS A 64 -11.32 7.87 4.84
CA LYS A 64 -12.39 8.28 5.77
C LYS A 64 -11.91 8.37 7.22
N ALA A 65 -10.98 7.50 7.63
CA ALA A 65 -10.34 7.56 8.94
C ALA A 65 -9.30 8.72 9.08
N GLY A 66 -9.09 9.52 8.03
CA GLY A 66 -8.16 10.65 8.03
C GLY A 66 -6.68 10.26 8.05
N VAL A 67 -6.36 9.05 7.59
CA VAL A 67 -4.97 8.54 7.55
C VAL A 67 -4.43 8.49 6.13
N ASN A 68 -5.26 8.11 5.16
CA ASN A 68 -4.90 8.15 3.74
C ASN A 68 -5.30 9.49 3.10
N ALA A 69 -4.62 9.87 2.03
CA ALA A 69 -5.09 10.92 1.13
C ALA A 69 -6.47 10.57 0.57
N GLU A 70 -7.26 11.59 0.26
CA GLU A 70 -8.55 11.44 -0.38
C GLU A 70 -8.40 10.71 -1.72
N VAL A 71 -9.10 9.58 -1.84
CA VAL A 71 -9.18 8.79 -3.08
C VAL A 71 -10.24 9.42 -3.97
N VAL A 72 -9.80 10.07 -5.04
CA VAL A 72 -10.66 10.77 -6.00
C VAL A 72 -11.22 9.79 -7.03
N HIS A 73 -10.41 8.81 -7.45
CA HIS A 73 -10.80 7.79 -8.41
C HIS A 73 -10.05 6.48 -8.13
N PHE A 74 -10.74 5.36 -8.34
CA PHE A 74 -10.14 4.03 -8.30
C PHE A 74 -10.84 3.17 -9.36
N ASP A 75 -10.06 2.62 -10.29
CA ASP A 75 -10.51 1.65 -11.28
C ASP A 75 -10.26 0.25 -10.72
N GLU A 76 -11.33 -0.47 -10.41
CA GLU A 76 -11.24 -1.83 -9.83
C GLU A 76 -10.84 -2.89 -10.85
N ALA A 77 -10.97 -2.63 -12.15
CA ALA A 77 -10.52 -3.56 -13.19
C ALA A 77 -9.01 -3.44 -13.41
N THR A 78 -8.47 -2.21 -13.46
CA THR A 78 -7.05 -1.98 -13.76
C THR A 78 -6.18 -1.73 -12.52
N GLY A 79 -6.78 -1.37 -11.38
CA GLY A 79 -6.11 -0.95 -10.15
C GLY A 79 -5.53 0.46 -10.21
N VAL A 80 -5.84 1.23 -11.26
CA VAL A 80 -5.41 2.64 -11.36
C VAL A 80 -6.10 3.47 -10.28
N MET A 81 -5.31 4.23 -9.53
CA MET A 81 -5.79 5.05 -8.43
C MET A 81 -5.36 6.50 -8.60
N LEU A 82 -6.27 7.43 -8.33
CA LEU A 82 -6.01 8.86 -8.24
C LEU A 82 -6.30 9.33 -6.81
N CYS A 83 -5.30 9.84 -6.12
CA CYS A 83 -5.45 10.49 -4.81
C CYS A 83 -5.15 12.00 -4.90
N ARG A 84 -5.65 12.78 -3.94
CA ARG A 84 -5.16 14.16 -3.75
C ARG A 84 -3.69 14.17 -3.37
N TYR A 85 -2.94 15.14 -3.90
CA TYR A 85 -1.56 15.37 -3.51
C TYR A 85 -1.49 15.99 -2.11
N ILE A 86 -0.58 15.50 -1.25
CA ILE A 86 -0.37 16.05 0.09
C ILE A 86 0.72 17.12 0.04
N ASP A 87 0.31 18.36 0.27
CA ASP A 87 1.22 19.50 0.34
C ASP A 87 2.12 19.49 1.58
N GLY A 88 3.38 19.86 1.38
CA GLY A 88 4.40 19.78 2.42
C GLY A 88 4.69 18.35 2.90
N GLY A 89 4.08 17.33 2.31
CA GLY A 89 4.30 15.94 2.65
C GLY A 89 5.71 15.50 2.26
N VAL A 90 6.47 14.98 3.23
CA VAL A 90 7.80 14.41 3.02
C VAL A 90 7.70 12.88 3.07
N THR A 91 8.15 12.22 2.00
CA THR A 91 8.21 10.75 1.99
C THR A 91 9.22 10.27 3.02
N MET A 92 8.77 9.39 3.91
CA MET A 92 9.62 8.84 4.97
C MET A 92 10.67 7.87 4.40
N ASN A 93 11.79 7.76 5.11
CA ASN A 93 12.88 6.81 4.84
C ASN A 93 13.48 6.33 6.17
N ALA A 94 14.41 5.38 6.13
CA ALA A 94 15.02 4.80 7.33
C ALA A 94 15.70 5.86 8.22
N ASP A 95 16.37 6.85 7.62
CA ASP A 95 17.05 7.91 8.37
C ASP A 95 16.08 8.85 9.07
N ARG A 96 15.04 9.30 8.39
CA ARG A 96 13.99 10.15 8.98
C ARG A 96 13.22 9.40 10.07
N PHE A 97 13.12 8.07 10.00
CA PHE A 97 12.43 7.28 11.02
C PHE A 97 13.23 7.10 12.31
N LYS A 98 14.52 7.53 12.35
CA LYS A 98 15.31 7.60 13.59
C LYS A 98 14.81 8.71 14.53
N ASP A 99 14.08 9.71 14.01
CA ASP A 99 13.43 10.74 14.82
C ASP A 99 12.23 10.18 15.59
N LEU A 100 12.28 10.22 16.93
CA LEU A 100 11.20 9.75 17.80
C LEU A 100 9.87 10.52 17.58
N GLY A 101 9.94 11.77 17.12
CA GLY A 101 8.74 12.52 16.72
C GLY A 101 8.02 11.85 15.53
N SER A 102 8.79 11.39 14.55
CA SER A 102 8.30 10.65 13.38
C SER A 102 7.75 9.27 13.76
N VAL A 103 8.41 8.55 14.67
CA VAL A 103 7.90 7.28 15.23
C VAL A 103 6.55 7.49 15.92
N ARG A 104 6.46 8.50 16.80
CA ARG A 104 5.21 8.82 17.51
C ARG A 104 4.07 9.15 16.55
N ARG A 105 4.31 9.98 15.53
CA ARG A 105 3.29 10.32 14.51
C ARG A 105 2.82 9.07 13.75
N SER A 106 3.74 8.16 13.44
CA SER A 106 3.43 6.90 12.76
C SER A 106 2.57 5.98 13.63
N ALA A 107 2.89 5.85 14.92
CA ALA A 107 2.09 5.08 15.87
C ALA A 107 0.67 5.65 16.03
N VAL A 108 0.52 6.98 16.07
CA VAL A 108 -0.80 7.63 16.10
C VAL A 108 -1.59 7.36 14.82
N ALA A 109 -0.95 7.41 13.65
CA ALA A 109 -1.60 7.09 12.38
C ALA A 109 -2.07 5.63 12.32
N LEU A 110 -1.23 4.67 12.75
CA LEU A 110 -1.60 3.26 12.84
C LEU A 110 -2.78 3.03 13.78
N LYS A 111 -2.76 3.64 14.97
CA LYS A 111 -3.86 3.58 15.94
C LYS A 111 -5.18 4.06 15.32
N ARG A 112 -5.16 5.18 14.58
CA ARG A 112 -6.34 5.71 13.90
C ARG A 112 -6.91 4.75 12.86
N VAL A 113 -6.07 4.02 12.13
CA VAL A 113 -6.56 2.98 11.20
C VAL A 113 -7.19 1.83 11.99
N HIS A 114 -6.50 1.33 13.02
CA HIS A 114 -6.97 0.18 13.78
C HIS A 114 -8.31 0.43 14.50
N GLU A 115 -8.55 1.65 14.95
CA GLU A 115 -9.75 2.03 15.71
C GLU A 115 -10.82 2.73 14.86
N GLY A 116 -10.45 3.43 13.79
CA GLY A 116 -11.33 4.32 13.05
C GLY A 116 -11.63 3.91 11.61
N ALA A 117 -10.89 2.96 11.03
CA ALA A 117 -11.22 2.44 9.70
C ALA A 117 -12.32 1.37 9.78
N ALA A 118 -13.17 1.32 8.76
CA ALA A 118 -14.06 0.18 8.59
C ALA A 118 -13.24 -1.10 8.37
N PRO A 119 -13.72 -2.27 8.83
CA PRO A 119 -13.07 -3.56 8.62
C PRO A 119 -12.65 -3.77 7.17
N PHE A 120 -11.41 -4.22 6.97
CA PHE A 120 -10.93 -4.59 5.65
C PHE A 120 -11.55 -5.94 5.25
N LEU A 121 -11.76 -6.12 3.95
CA LEU A 121 -12.49 -7.28 3.42
C LEU A 121 -11.65 -8.56 3.42
N ASN A 122 -10.33 -8.42 3.49
CA ASN A 122 -9.40 -9.53 3.59
C ASN A 122 -8.93 -9.73 5.02
N ARG A 123 -8.77 -10.99 5.39
CA ARG A 123 -7.99 -11.37 6.56
C ARG A 123 -6.54 -11.57 6.13
N PHE A 124 -5.62 -11.08 6.94
CA PHE A 124 -4.20 -11.34 6.74
C PHE A 124 -3.83 -12.63 7.47
N GLU A 125 -3.60 -13.69 6.70
CA GLU A 125 -3.21 -15.01 7.20
C GLU A 125 -1.72 -15.22 6.93
N LEU A 126 -0.87 -14.72 7.83
CA LEU A 126 0.59 -14.69 7.62
C LEU A 126 1.16 -16.04 7.16
N PHE A 127 0.85 -17.10 7.90
CA PHE A 127 1.41 -18.42 7.64
C PHE A 127 0.82 -19.07 6.39
N GLN A 128 -0.49 -18.88 6.13
CA GLN A 128 -1.10 -19.35 4.89
C GLN A 128 -0.44 -18.68 3.66
N MET A 129 -0.19 -17.37 3.74
CA MET A 129 0.49 -16.66 2.65
C MET A 129 1.92 -17.17 2.43
N ILE A 130 2.67 -17.50 3.49
CA ILE A 130 4.00 -18.12 3.37
C ILE A 130 3.91 -19.45 2.62
N ASP A 131 2.94 -20.30 3.00
CA ASP A 131 2.72 -21.60 2.36
C ASP A 131 2.32 -21.44 0.88
N GLU A 132 1.45 -20.48 0.55
CA GLU A 132 1.05 -20.16 -0.84
C GLU A 132 2.23 -19.70 -1.71
N TYR A 133 3.12 -18.85 -1.17
CA TYR A 133 4.33 -18.43 -1.90
C TYR A 133 5.28 -19.59 -2.17
N LEU A 134 5.43 -20.52 -1.22
CA LEU A 134 6.25 -21.71 -1.41
C LEU A 134 5.71 -22.60 -2.54
N ASP A 135 4.39 -22.78 -2.59
CA ASP A 135 3.75 -23.55 -3.66
C ASP A 135 3.98 -22.91 -5.04
N ILE A 136 3.95 -21.57 -5.14
CA ILE A 136 4.25 -20.85 -6.38
C ILE A 136 5.72 -21.07 -6.79
N LEU A 137 6.66 -20.99 -5.85
CA LEU A 137 8.09 -21.21 -6.12
C LEU A 137 8.36 -22.65 -6.58
N ALA A 138 7.72 -23.63 -5.91
CA ALA A 138 7.82 -25.04 -6.27
C ALA A 138 7.31 -25.30 -7.70
N LYS A 139 6.14 -24.74 -8.06
CA LYS A 139 5.59 -24.84 -9.43
C LYS A 139 6.48 -24.22 -10.49
N LYS A 140 7.32 -23.24 -10.12
CA LYS A 140 8.26 -22.56 -11.01
C LYS A 140 9.66 -23.19 -11.00
N ASN A 141 9.88 -24.30 -10.28
CA ASN A 141 11.21 -24.90 -10.05
C ASN A 141 12.25 -23.86 -9.62
N ALA A 142 11.84 -22.86 -8.83
CA ALA A 142 12.74 -21.83 -8.35
C ALA A 142 13.61 -22.38 -7.20
N PRO A 143 14.93 -22.12 -7.20
CA PRO A 143 15.78 -22.55 -6.11
C PRO A 143 15.43 -21.79 -4.83
N LEU A 144 15.44 -22.50 -3.70
CA LEU A 144 15.36 -21.89 -2.37
C LEU A 144 16.76 -21.59 -1.86
N PRO A 145 16.95 -20.53 -1.05
CA PRO A 145 18.24 -20.24 -0.41
C PRO A 145 18.68 -21.36 0.53
N ASP A 146 20.00 -21.51 0.68
CA ASP A 146 20.57 -22.43 1.66
C ASP A 146 20.06 -22.12 3.08
N GLY A 147 19.72 -23.16 3.84
CA GLY A 147 19.18 -23.04 5.20
C GLY A 147 17.69 -22.64 5.28
N TYR A 148 16.99 -22.46 4.15
CA TYR A 148 15.57 -22.07 4.16
C TYR A 148 14.70 -23.03 4.99
N HIS A 149 14.89 -24.34 4.82
CA HIS A 149 14.08 -25.34 5.52
C HIS A 149 14.31 -25.35 7.03
N ASP A 150 15.52 -25.01 7.48
CA ASP A 150 15.83 -24.90 8.89
C ASP A 150 15.12 -23.69 9.51
N VAL A 151 15.17 -22.54 8.84
CA VAL A 151 14.45 -21.32 9.27
C VAL A 151 12.93 -21.53 9.22
N LYS A 152 12.39 -22.24 8.21
CA LYS A 152 10.96 -22.57 8.18
C LYS A 152 10.55 -23.38 9.41
N ARG A 153 11.35 -24.38 9.80
CA ARG A 153 11.07 -25.19 10.99
C ARG A 153 11.07 -24.35 12.27
N GLU A 154 11.99 -23.40 12.39
CA GLU A 154 11.98 -22.43 13.51
C GLU A 154 10.73 -21.53 13.47
N ALA A 155 10.30 -21.09 12.29
CA ALA A 155 9.10 -20.27 12.12
C ALA A 155 7.80 -21.01 12.53
N GLU A 156 7.74 -22.34 12.42
CA GLU A 156 6.59 -23.12 12.92
C GLU A 156 6.46 -23.05 14.45
N ALA A 157 7.56 -22.92 15.19
CA ALA A 157 7.48 -22.70 16.64
C ALA A 157 6.88 -21.33 16.97
N VAL A 158 7.18 -20.31 16.16
CA VAL A 158 6.56 -18.98 16.26
C VAL A 158 5.08 -19.04 15.90
N ARG A 159 4.70 -19.81 14.85
CA ARG A 159 3.30 -20.06 14.49
C ARG A 159 2.51 -20.62 15.66
N ALA A 160 3.01 -21.70 16.25
CA ALA A 160 2.38 -22.34 17.40
C ALA A 160 2.22 -21.37 18.58
N ALA A 161 3.24 -20.55 18.87
CA ALA A 161 3.16 -19.56 19.94
C ALA A 161 2.08 -18.49 19.66
N LEU A 162 2.02 -17.96 18.44
CA LEU A 162 1.02 -16.95 18.06
C LEU A 162 -0.40 -17.51 18.02
N ASP A 163 -0.59 -18.79 17.70
CA ASP A 163 -1.90 -19.44 17.68
C ASP A 163 -2.48 -19.68 19.09
N THR A 164 -1.63 -19.67 20.13
CA THR A 164 -2.09 -19.81 21.53
C THR A 164 -2.69 -18.52 22.11
N ASP A 165 -2.34 -17.36 21.56
CA ASP A 165 -2.87 -16.06 21.98
C ASP A 165 -3.92 -15.57 20.99
N ALA A 166 -5.16 -15.38 21.46
CA ALA A 166 -6.23 -14.83 20.64
C ALA A 166 -5.94 -13.36 20.31
N GLN A 167 -5.32 -13.12 19.15
CA GLN A 167 -5.05 -11.76 18.68
C GLN A 167 -6.36 -11.08 18.25
N ARG A 168 -6.54 -9.83 18.69
CA ARG A 168 -7.68 -9.02 18.26
C ARG A 168 -7.49 -8.63 16.79
N ALA A 169 -8.43 -9.06 15.94
CA ALA A 169 -8.48 -8.60 14.56
C ALA A 169 -8.73 -7.08 14.50
N CYS A 170 -7.96 -6.38 13.67
CA CYS A 170 -8.13 -4.96 13.38
C CYS A 170 -7.81 -4.67 11.91
N PRO A 171 -8.32 -3.57 11.34
CA PRO A 171 -7.95 -3.14 10.00
C PRO A 171 -6.43 -2.93 9.89
N TRP A 172 -5.77 -3.69 9.02
CA TRP A 172 -4.31 -3.63 8.87
C TRP A 172 -3.90 -3.68 7.39
N ALA A 173 -2.96 -2.81 7.02
CA ALA A 173 -2.60 -2.58 5.62
C ALA A 173 -1.67 -3.63 5.00
N GLY A 174 -1.31 -4.72 5.71
CA GLY A 174 -0.39 -5.73 5.15
C GLY A 174 1.09 -5.34 5.21
N CYS A 175 1.37 -4.04 5.09
CA CYS A 175 2.70 -3.48 4.99
C CYS A 175 2.69 -2.04 5.52
N PRO A 176 3.09 -1.79 6.77
CA PRO A 176 3.19 -0.44 7.32
C PRO A 176 4.44 0.30 6.83
N MET A 177 5.14 -0.24 5.82
CA MET A 177 6.41 0.30 5.35
C MET A 177 6.29 1.81 5.14
N ILE A 178 7.33 2.48 5.63
CA ILE A 178 7.78 3.88 5.60
C ILE A 178 7.47 4.69 4.31
N ARG A 179 6.79 4.14 3.30
CA ARG A 179 6.39 4.78 2.04
C ARG A 179 4.90 4.66 1.72
N ALA A 180 4.07 4.24 2.68
CA ALA A 180 2.65 4.01 2.49
C ALA A 180 1.96 5.26 1.94
N LEU A 181 1.75 5.23 0.62
CA LEU A 181 0.76 5.89 -0.23
C LEU A 181 1.33 6.69 -1.40
N GLY A 182 2.61 7.07 -1.40
CA GLY A 182 3.21 7.74 -2.58
C GLY A 182 2.49 9.03 -3.03
N CYS A 183 1.50 9.53 -2.27
CA CYS A 183 0.74 10.76 -2.55
C CYS A 183 1.51 12.03 -2.12
N ALA A 184 2.80 11.90 -1.78
CA ALA A 184 3.67 12.95 -1.25
C ALA A 184 4.95 13.08 -2.08
N SER A 185 5.73 14.15 -1.82
CA SER A 185 6.91 14.54 -2.59
C SER A 185 7.97 13.44 -2.73
N LYS A 186 8.87 13.59 -3.73
CA LYS A 186 9.96 12.65 -4.00
C LYS A 186 10.78 12.34 -2.73
N PRO A 187 11.19 11.08 -2.52
CA PRO A 187 12.27 10.82 -1.57
C PRO A 187 13.53 11.51 -2.11
N VAL A 188 14.00 12.53 -1.39
CA VAL A 188 15.41 12.95 -1.44
C VAL A 188 16.24 11.86 -0.79
#